data_AF-A0A5M8Q2P8-F1
#
_entry.id   AF-A0A5M8Q2P8-F1
#
_cell.length_a   1.000
_cell.length_b   1.000
_cell.length_c   1.000
_cell.angle_alpha   90.00
_cell.angle_beta   90.00
_cell.angle_gamma   90.00
#
_symmetry.space_group_name_H-M   'P 1'
#
loop_
_entity.id
_entity.type
_entity.pdbx_description
1 polymer ?
#
loop_
_entity_poly.entity_id
_entity_poly.type
_entity_poly.pdbx_seq_one_letter_code
_entity_poly.pdbx_strand_id
1 'polypeptide(L)'
;MSLSSFATTSLEDVASASGSNPLILQLYLFKERTDSSKLIARAKAAGYKAVFLTVDTPMLGHRNLEIRNQFKLPRSYKIANSTHEESSSDAGASIMDDRPSSESDNDEKQKESGSTPGFHDGEKRRPPQGPITFHTHSANATPNWDRDIEWLKRECGPDMQVWFKGITTAEDTVLALHHGIDGIVVSNHGGRQLNDALATLDALPDIVRRGSSLCMWMEVSGMVLTCSRRWR
;
A
#
# COMPACT_ATOMS: atom_id res chain seq x y z
N MET A 1 -9.57 12.61 -1.75
CA MET A 1 -9.08 11.42 -2.48
C MET A 1 -7.82 10.91 -1.80
N SER A 2 -7.68 9.58 -1.65
CA SER A 2 -6.42 8.96 -1.20
C SER A 2 -5.66 8.40 -2.40
N LEU A 3 -4.38 8.78 -2.55
CA LEU A 3 -3.52 8.34 -3.64
C LEU A 3 -2.51 7.30 -3.15
N SER A 4 -2.35 6.20 -3.89
CA SER A 4 -1.40 5.14 -3.59
C SER A 4 0.06 5.59 -3.75
N SER A 5 0.95 5.10 -2.89
CA SER A 5 2.40 5.22 -3.12
C SER A 5 2.81 4.61 -4.46
N PHE A 6 2.10 3.57 -4.91
CA PHE A 6 2.34 2.86 -6.17
C PHE A 6 1.40 3.34 -7.30
N ALA A 7 0.99 4.61 -7.30
CA ALA A 7 0.17 5.16 -8.37
C ALA A 7 0.93 5.23 -9.71
N THR A 8 0.21 5.03 -10.82
CA THR A 8 0.73 5.18 -12.19
C THR A 8 0.70 6.63 -12.68
N THR A 9 0.25 7.56 -11.84
CA THR A 9 0.21 9.00 -12.09
C THR A 9 0.88 9.67 -10.90
N SER A 10 1.71 10.69 -11.17
CA SER A 10 2.48 11.36 -10.11
C SER A 10 1.54 12.05 -9.13
N LEU A 11 1.98 12.17 -7.88
CA LEU A 11 1.19 12.86 -6.86
C LEU A 11 0.94 14.34 -7.20
N GLU A 12 1.86 14.97 -7.94
CA GLU A 12 1.76 16.37 -8.38
C GLU A 12 0.73 16.54 -9.49
N ASP A 13 0.70 15.63 -10.47
CA ASP A 13 -0.31 15.64 -11.52
C ASP A 13 -1.71 15.39 -10.94
N VAL A 14 -1.83 14.43 -10.00
CA VAL A 14 -3.08 14.19 -9.29
C VAL A 14 -3.50 15.42 -8.51
N ALA A 15 -2.58 16.11 -7.83
CA ALA A 15 -2.88 17.33 -7.11
C ALA A 15 -3.42 18.43 -8.03
N SER A 16 -2.74 18.64 -9.17
CA SER A 16 -3.14 19.62 -10.18
C SER A 16 -4.52 19.34 -10.78
N ALA A 17 -4.89 18.06 -10.94
CA ALA A 17 -6.18 17.65 -11.48
C ALA A 17 -7.32 17.62 -10.43
N SER A 18 -7.01 17.68 -9.14
CA SER A 18 -7.99 17.41 -8.07
C SER A 18 -8.78 18.64 -7.60
N GLY A 19 -8.45 19.84 -8.08
CA GLY A 19 -9.13 21.08 -7.69
C GLY A 19 -9.03 21.34 -6.18
N SER A 20 -10.16 21.59 -5.53
CA SER A 20 -10.23 21.87 -4.08
C SER A 20 -10.43 20.63 -3.19
N ASN A 21 -10.43 19.43 -3.77
CA ASN A 21 -10.65 18.21 -3.00
C ASN A 21 -9.48 17.94 -2.04
N PRO A 22 -9.74 17.57 -0.77
CA PRO A 22 -8.67 17.19 0.14
C PRO A 22 -7.96 15.94 -0.35
N LEU A 23 -6.63 15.98 -0.36
CA LEU A 23 -5.78 14.89 -0.84
C LEU A 23 -5.05 14.22 0.31
N ILE A 24 -4.95 12.91 0.21
CA ILE A 24 -4.36 12.03 1.21
C ILE A 24 -3.34 11.15 0.49
N LEU A 25 -2.14 11.04 1.03
CA LEU A 25 -1.13 10.11 0.55
C LEU A 25 -1.30 8.79 1.29
N GLN A 26 -1.68 7.72 0.62
CA GLN A 26 -1.53 6.37 1.17
C GLN A 26 -0.07 5.98 1.07
N LEU A 27 0.54 5.72 2.22
CA LEU A 27 1.96 5.42 2.36
C LEU A 27 2.16 3.93 2.73
N TYR A 28 2.96 3.24 1.93
CA TYR A 28 3.67 2.05 2.40
C TYR A 28 4.99 2.50 3.03
N LEU A 29 5.31 1.99 4.20
CA LEU A 29 6.59 2.30 4.82
C LEU A 29 7.69 1.53 4.09
N PHE A 30 8.58 2.24 3.40
CA PHE A 30 9.73 1.63 2.75
C PHE A 30 10.84 1.33 3.76
N LYS A 31 11.61 0.27 3.50
CA LYS A 31 12.79 -0.14 4.27
C LYS A 31 13.78 1.02 4.39
N GLU A 32 14.09 1.64 3.25
CA GLU A 32 14.85 2.88 3.20
C GLU A 32 13.95 4.07 3.54
N ARG A 33 14.20 4.69 4.69
CA ARG A 33 13.40 5.82 5.19
C ARG A 33 13.45 7.03 4.27
N THR A 34 14.56 7.19 3.58
CA THR A 34 14.79 8.31 2.66
C THR A 34 13.74 8.35 1.54
N ASP A 35 13.29 7.20 1.03
CA ASP A 35 12.24 7.15 0.01
C ASP A 35 10.89 7.58 0.56
N SER A 36 10.56 7.11 1.77
CA SER A 36 9.33 7.52 2.45
C SER A 36 9.34 9.02 2.78
N SER A 37 10.46 9.55 3.29
CA SER A 37 10.65 10.98 3.56
C SER A 37 10.50 11.84 2.30
N LYS A 38 11.13 11.45 1.19
CA LYS A 38 10.98 12.17 -0.09
C LYS A 38 9.54 12.20 -0.56
N LEU A 39 8.82 11.08 -0.44
CA LEU A 39 7.43 10.99 -0.87
C LEU A 39 6.50 11.86 0.01
N ILE A 40 6.70 11.85 1.33
CA ILE A 40 5.98 12.71 2.27
C ILE A 40 6.26 14.19 1.98
N ALA A 41 7.53 14.56 1.77
CA ALA A 41 7.91 15.94 1.47
C ALA A 41 7.28 16.44 0.17
N ARG A 42 7.28 15.62 -0.89
CA ARG A 42 6.61 15.92 -2.16
C ARG A 42 5.10 16.09 -1.99
N ALA A 43 4.46 15.16 -1.27
CA ALA A 43 3.03 15.26 -0.98
C ALA A 43 2.67 16.53 -0.20
N LYS A 44 3.46 16.88 0.82
CA LYS A 44 3.29 18.12 1.58
C LYS A 44 3.41 19.35 0.68
N ALA A 45 4.44 19.40 -0.17
CA ALA A 45 4.63 20.50 -1.12
C ALA A 45 3.48 20.61 -2.15
N ALA A 46 2.89 19.48 -2.55
CA ALA A 46 1.73 19.42 -3.43
C ALA A 46 0.38 19.68 -2.71
N GLY A 47 0.38 19.99 -1.42
CA GLY A 47 -0.81 20.37 -0.67
C GLY A 47 -1.65 19.21 -0.12
N TYR A 48 -1.10 17.99 -0.08
CA TYR A 48 -1.75 16.86 0.58
C TYR A 48 -1.90 17.13 2.08
N LYS A 49 -3.04 16.72 2.64
CA LYS A 49 -3.47 17.06 4.00
C LYS A 49 -3.25 15.96 5.02
N ALA A 50 -3.00 14.73 4.57
CA ALA A 50 -2.72 13.63 5.46
C ALA A 50 -1.95 12.50 4.80
N VAL A 51 -1.30 11.70 5.64
CA VAL A 51 -0.72 10.41 5.31
C VAL A 51 -1.57 9.29 5.91
N PHE A 52 -1.98 8.34 5.08
CA PHE A 52 -2.56 7.07 5.50
C PHE A 52 -1.46 6.00 5.48
N LEU A 53 -0.80 5.80 6.62
CA LEU A 53 0.18 4.72 6.77
C LEU A 53 -0.56 3.38 6.74
N THR A 54 -0.19 2.52 5.78
CA THR A 54 -0.78 1.18 5.66
C THR A 54 -0.03 0.20 6.53
N VAL A 55 -0.73 -0.38 7.51
CA VAL A 55 -0.14 -1.21 8.57
C VAL A 55 -0.48 -2.70 8.43
N ASP A 56 -1.39 -3.06 7.52
CA ASP A 56 -1.84 -4.44 7.27
C ASP A 56 -1.06 -5.18 6.15
N THR A 57 0.00 -4.56 5.63
CA THR A 57 0.82 -5.11 4.54
C THR A 57 2.32 -5.15 4.89
N PRO A 58 2.74 -5.82 5.98
CA PRO A 58 4.16 -6.12 6.19
C PRO A 58 4.68 -7.10 5.12
N MET A 59 3.81 -7.95 4.59
CA MET A 59 4.06 -8.82 3.43
C MET A 59 2.82 -8.76 2.53
N LEU A 60 2.99 -8.90 1.22
CA LEU A 60 1.84 -8.97 0.32
C LEU A 60 1.05 -10.27 0.53
N GLY A 61 -0.28 -10.16 0.59
CA GLY A 61 -1.16 -11.32 0.72
C GLY A 61 -1.09 -12.29 -0.47
N HIS A 62 -1.46 -13.55 -0.24
CA HIS A 62 -1.41 -14.60 -1.25
C HIS A 62 -2.61 -14.47 -2.21
N ARG A 63 -2.37 -13.90 -3.39
CA ARG A 63 -3.42 -13.65 -4.40
C ARG A 63 -3.34 -14.66 -5.54
N ASN A 64 -4.08 -15.76 -5.42
CA ASN A 64 -4.07 -16.88 -6.35
C ASN A 64 -4.24 -16.47 -7.83
N LEU A 65 -5.07 -15.47 -8.12
CA LEU A 65 -5.28 -15.01 -9.51
C LEU A 65 -4.08 -14.23 -10.06
N GLU A 66 -3.39 -13.43 -9.25
CA GLU A 66 -2.18 -12.70 -9.67
C GLU A 66 -1.04 -13.67 -9.97
N ILE A 67 -0.88 -14.69 -9.13
CA ILE A 67 0.12 -15.75 -9.29
C ILE A 67 -0.16 -16.59 -10.54
N ARG A 68 -1.41 -17.04 -10.71
CA ARG A 68 -1.82 -17.81 -11.89
C ARG A 68 -1.67 -17.01 -13.17
N ASN A 69 -1.99 -15.73 -13.15
CA ASN A 69 -1.90 -14.87 -14.32
C ASN A 69 -0.53 -14.22 -14.48
N GLN A 70 0.44 -14.48 -13.61
CA GLN A 70 1.77 -13.85 -13.64
C GLN A 70 1.66 -12.33 -13.85
N PHE A 71 0.79 -11.69 -13.07
CA PHE A 71 0.44 -10.30 -13.32
C PHE A 71 1.69 -9.41 -13.28
N LYS A 72 1.84 -8.60 -14.33
CA LYS A 72 2.88 -7.58 -14.46
C LYS A 72 2.23 -6.29 -14.93
N LEU A 73 2.78 -5.17 -14.50
CA LEU A 73 2.38 -3.87 -15.04
C LEU A 73 2.66 -3.84 -16.55
N PRO A 74 1.69 -3.45 -17.42
CA PRO A 74 1.96 -3.36 -18.85
C PRO A 74 3.05 -2.34 -19.14
N ARG A 75 3.86 -2.58 -20.19
CA ARG A 75 5.07 -1.79 -20.50
C ARG A 75 4.84 -0.28 -20.68
N SER A 76 3.62 0.11 -21.07
CA SER A 76 3.24 1.52 -21.24
C SER A 76 3.00 2.24 -19.92
N TYR A 77 2.96 1.52 -18.80
CA TYR A 77 2.74 2.06 -17.47
C TYR A 77 3.99 1.89 -16.61
N LYS A 78 4.17 2.83 -15.68
CA LYS A 78 5.21 2.80 -14.66
C LYS A 78 4.63 3.28 -13.34
N ILE A 79 5.32 2.99 -12.25
CA ILE A 79 5.03 3.63 -10.96
C ILE A 79 5.59 5.05 -11.02
N ALA A 80 4.71 6.04 -11.01
CA ALA A 80 5.08 7.43 -11.27
C ALA A 80 5.76 8.12 -10.06
N ASN A 81 5.62 7.53 -8.87
CA ASN A 81 6.18 8.07 -7.64
C ASN A 81 7.54 7.47 -7.25
N SER A 82 8.05 6.48 -8.01
CA SER A 82 9.33 5.84 -7.73
C SER A 82 10.50 6.82 -7.78
N THR A 83 11.43 6.69 -6.82
CA THR A 83 12.63 7.52 -6.68
C THR A 83 13.82 6.99 -7.49
N HIS A 84 13.74 5.74 -7.97
CA HIS A 84 14.76 5.10 -8.80
C HIS A 84 14.43 5.29 -10.29
N GLU A 85 15.36 5.87 -11.03
CA GLU A 85 15.32 5.86 -12.50
C GLU A 85 15.58 4.43 -12.98
N GLU A 86 14.53 3.66 -13.27
CA GLU A 86 14.69 2.35 -13.90
C GLU A 86 15.11 2.56 -15.37
N SER A 87 16.36 2.19 -15.68
CA SER A 87 16.85 2.08 -17.05
C SER A 87 15.99 1.07 -17.82
N SER A 88 15.46 1.51 -18.96
CA SER A 88 14.60 0.75 -19.85
C SER A 88 15.29 -0.51 -20.41
N SER A 89 15.14 -1.66 -19.77
CA SER A 89 15.37 -2.96 -20.44
C SER A 89 14.68 -4.19 -19.84
N ASP A 90 13.98 -4.10 -18.70
CA ASP A 90 13.15 -5.23 -18.24
C ASP A 90 11.81 -4.73 -17.66
N ALA A 91 10.91 -4.33 -18.56
CA ALA A 91 9.57 -3.84 -18.24
C ALA A 91 8.64 -4.99 -17.85
N GLY A 92 8.94 -5.59 -16.70
CA GLY A 92 8.04 -6.41 -15.91
C GLY A 92 8.27 -6.01 -14.48
N ALA A 93 7.40 -5.17 -13.94
CA ALA A 93 7.42 -4.72 -12.56
C ALA A 93 7.41 -5.90 -11.57
N SER A 94 8.57 -6.53 -11.33
CA SER A 94 8.94 -7.14 -10.06
C SER A 94 9.36 -6.01 -9.15
N ILE A 95 8.37 -5.21 -8.75
CA ILE A 95 8.56 -4.13 -7.79
C ILE A 95 8.98 -4.80 -6.49
N MET A 96 10.27 -4.67 -6.15
CA MET A 96 10.95 -5.12 -4.92
C MET A 96 11.50 -6.56 -4.90
N ASP A 97 12.16 -7.04 -5.96
CA ASP A 97 12.97 -8.27 -5.88
C ASP A 97 14.26 -8.02 -5.07
N ASP A 98 14.24 -8.26 -3.76
CA ASP A 98 15.40 -8.11 -2.84
C ASP A 98 16.28 -9.39 -2.86
N ARG A 99 16.62 -9.90 -4.05
CA ARG A 99 17.56 -11.03 -4.20
C ARG A 99 19.01 -10.53 -4.10
N PRO A 100 19.86 -11.12 -3.24
CA PRO A 100 21.30 -10.89 -3.32
C PRO A 100 21.81 -11.48 -4.65
N SER A 101 22.54 -10.68 -5.41
CA SER A 101 23.31 -11.14 -6.56
C SER A 101 24.42 -12.08 -6.06
N SER A 102 24.15 -13.39 -6.05
CA SER A 102 25.20 -14.37 -5.84
C SER A 102 26.04 -14.47 -7.11
N GLU A 103 27.24 -13.91 -7.07
CA GLU A 103 28.34 -14.33 -7.95
C GLU A 103 28.67 -15.80 -7.62
N SER A 104 28.44 -16.71 -8.55
CA SER A 104 29.31 -17.87 -8.77
C SER A 104 28.93 -18.59 -10.07
N ASP A 105 29.98 -19.10 -10.69
CA ASP A 105 30.10 -19.53 -12.08
C ASP A 105 29.30 -20.77 -12.50
N ASN A 106 29.07 -20.82 -13.82
CA ASN A 106 28.87 -22.01 -14.66
C ASN A 106 27.85 -23.05 -14.18
N ASP A 107 26.64 -23.01 -14.75
CA ASP A 107 26.00 -24.22 -15.24
C ASP A 107 24.96 -23.92 -16.32
N GLU A 108 24.81 -24.89 -17.22
CA GLU A 108 24.08 -24.85 -18.48
C GLU A 108 22.68 -24.20 -18.37
N LYS A 109 22.36 -23.32 -19.33
CA LYS A 109 21.03 -22.69 -19.49
C LYS A 109 19.95 -23.74 -19.71
N GLN A 110 19.43 -24.35 -18.65
CA GLN A 110 18.08 -24.88 -18.66
C GLN A 110 17.14 -23.68 -18.80
N LYS A 111 16.55 -23.56 -19.99
CA LYS A 111 15.49 -22.62 -20.30
C LYS A 111 14.26 -23.04 -19.49
N GLU A 112 14.17 -22.63 -18.23
CA GLU A 112 12.97 -22.84 -17.43
C GLU A 112 11.78 -22.27 -18.21
N SER A 113 10.83 -23.14 -18.56
CA SER A 113 9.64 -22.76 -19.32
C SER A 113 8.80 -21.81 -18.47
N GLY A 114 8.88 -20.51 -18.76
CA GLY A 114 8.11 -19.49 -18.04
C GLY A 114 6.60 -19.76 -18.13
N SER A 115 5.87 -19.47 -17.06
CA SER A 115 4.41 -19.55 -17.02
C SER A 115 3.74 -18.49 -17.89
N THR A 116 2.56 -18.81 -18.43
CA THR A 116 1.75 -17.94 -19.30
C THR A 116 0.41 -17.59 -18.65
N PRO A 117 -0.07 -16.32 -18.78
CA PRO A 117 -1.34 -15.88 -18.21
C PRO A 117 -2.54 -16.54 -18.89
N GLY A 118 -3.62 -16.69 -18.13
CA GLY A 118 -4.93 -17.00 -18.72
C GLY A 118 -5.52 -15.77 -19.41
N PHE A 119 -6.27 -15.98 -20.49
CA PHE A 119 -6.92 -14.90 -21.25
C PHE A 119 -8.26 -15.38 -21.85
N HIS A 120 -9.11 -14.45 -22.28
CA HIS A 120 -10.32 -14.76 -23.04
C HIS A 120 -10.07 -14.42 -24.52
N ASP A 121 -10.24 -15.38 -25.42
CA ASP A 121 -9.98 -15.18 -26.86
C ASP A 121 -11.21 -14.65 -27.63
N GLY A 122 -12.33 -14.47 -26.95
CA GLY A 122 -13.62 -14.03 -27.51
C GLY A 122 -14.66 -15.15 -27.53
N GLU A 123 -14.24 -16.42 -27.56
CA GLU A 123 -15.13 -17.58 -27.56
C GLU A 123 -15.07 -18.33 -26.23
N LYS A 124 -13.88 -18.50 -25.65
CA LYS A 124 -13.70 -19.23 -24.40
C LYS A 124 -12.54 -18.71 -23.55
N ARG A 125 -12.67 -18.90 -22.25
CA ARG A 125 -11.61 -18.63 -21.28
C ARG A 125 -10.51 -19.69 -21.40
N ARG A 126 -9.28 -19.25 -21.67
CA ARG A 126 -8.06 -20.07 -21.63
C ARG A 126 -7.42 -19.98 -20.25
N PRO A 127 -7.17 -21.10 -19.56
CA PRO A 127 -6.48 -21.08 -18.27
C PRO A 127 -4.97 -20.78 -18.45
N PRO A 128 -4.32 -20.24 -17.41
CA PRO A 128 -2.87 -20.08 -17.39
C PRO A 128 -2.14 -21.43 -17.41
N GLN A 129 -0.91 -21.44 -17.92
CA GLN A 129 -0.10 -22.65 -18.11
C GLN A 129 1.32 -22.44 -17.55
N GLY A 130 2.04 -23.52 -17.26
CA GLY A 130 3.41 -23.49 -16.74
C GLY A 130 3.49 -23.51 -15.20
N PRO A 131 4.71 -23.45 -14.64
CA PRO A 131 4.94 -23.59 -13.20
C PRO A 131 4.36 -22.41 -12.42
N ILE A 132 3.83 -22.67 -11.23
CA ILE A 132 3.40 -21.62 -10.31
C ILE A 132 4.62 -21.09 -9.56
N THR A 133 5.03 -19.86 -9.86
CA THR A 133 6.12 -19.17 -9.16
C THR A 133 5.54 -18.25 -8.08
N PHE A 134 6.12 -18.32 -6.87
CA PHE A 134 5.72 -17.50 -5.74
C PHE A 134 6.76 -16.42 -5.52
N HIS A 135 6.36 -15.16 -5.74
CA HIS A 135 7.14 -13.99 -5.37
C HIS A 135 6.27 -13.14 -4.44
N THR A 136 6.63 -13.08 -3.16
CA THR A 136 6.03 -12.13 -2.23
C THR A 136 7.02 -11.00 -1.98
N HIS A 137 6.49 -9.79 -1.92
CA HIS A 137 7.28 -8.57 -1.81
C HIS A 137 6.84 -7.81 -0.57
N SER A 138 7.76 -7.02 -0.03
CA SER A 138 7.51 -6.17 1.13
C SER A 138 8.20 -4.83 0.94
N ALA A 139 7.46 -3.75 1.20
CA ALA A 139 8.06 -2.43 1.32
C ALA A 139 8.93 -2.35 2.59
N ASN A 140 8.47 -2.92 3.69
CA ASN A 140 9.18 -3.12 4.95
C ASN A 140 8.45 -4.19 5.79
N ALA A 141 9.11 -5.30 6.08
CA ALA A 141 8.50 -6.42 6.81
C ALA A 141 8.50 -6.23 8.35
N THR A 142 9.09 -5.15 8.85
CA THR A 142 9.32 -4.93 10.29
C THR A 142 8.81 -3.57 10.80
N PRO A 143 7.58 -3.13 10.44
CA PRO A 143 7.02 -1.92 11.01
C PRO A 143 6.85 -2.07 12.54
N ASN A 144 7.01 -0.98 13.27
CA ASN A 144 6.98 -0.95 14.73
C ASN A 144 6.34 0.34 15.25
N TRP A 145 5.47 0.20 16.26
CA TRP A 145 4.72 1.30 16.87
C TRP A 145 5.63 2.39 17.48
N ASP A 146 6.61 2.02 18.30
CA ASP A 146 7.42 2.99 19.03
C ASP A 146 8.38 3.76 18.11
N ARG A 147 9.09 3.01 17.25
CA ARG A 147 10.14 3.59 16.38
C ARG A 147 9.57 4.38 15.21
N ASP A 148 8.51 3.88 14.58
CA ASP A 148 8.14 4.38 13.24
C ASP A 148 7.17 5.55 13.30
N ILE A 149 6.37 5.60 14.37
CA ILE A 149 5.33 6.62 14.52
C ILE A 149 5.93 7.96 14.87
N GLU A 150 6.87 8.00 15.80
CA GLU A 150 7.56 9.25 16.17
C GLU A 150 8.26 9.85 14.95
N TRP A 151 8.97 9.02 14.18
CA TRP A 151 9.56 9.42 12.92
C TRP A 151 8.51 9.97 11.94
N LEU A 152 7.41 9.24 11.70
CA LEU A 152 6.40 9.64 10.72
C LEU A 152 5.74 10.98 11.09
N LYS A 153 5.44 11.18 12.38
CA LYS A 153 4.87 12.45 12.89
C LYS A 153 5.85 13.61 12.70
N ARG A 154 7.16 13.38 12.89
CA ARG A 154 8.19 14.40 12.64
C ARG A 154 8.28 14.77 11.16
N GLU A 155 8.24 13.79 10.25
CA GLU A 155 8.28 14.04 8.81
C GLU A 155 7.04 14.82 8.32
N CYS A 156 5.86 14.49 8.85
CA CYS A 156 4.61 15.18 8.49
C CYS A 156 4.54 16.60 9.08
N GLY A 157 5.01 16.77 10.32
CA GLY A 157 4.87 18.01 11.07
C GLY A 157 3.42 18.34 11.40
N PRO A 158 3.11 19.60 11.81
CA PRO A 158 1.77 19.97 12.27
C PRO A 158 0.73 20.12 11.14
N ASP A 159 1.18 20.25 9.89
CA ASP A 159 0.34 20.62 8.75
C ASP A 159 -0.29 19.42 8.04
N MET A 160 0.19 18.20 8.31
CA MET A 160 -0.22 16.98 7.65
C MET A 160 -0.60 15.93 8.69
N GLN A 161 -1.85 15.49 8.67
CA GLN A 161 -2.35 14.52 9.64
C GLN A 161 -1.75 13.12 9.40
N VAL A 162 -1.59 12.34 10.46
CA VAL A 162 -1.13 10.95 10.37
C VAL A 162 -2.27 10.02 10.73
N TRP A 163 -2.57 9.07 9.86
CA TRP A 163 -3.65 8.10 10.02
C TRP A 163 -3.17 6.69 9.74
N PHE A 164 -3.76 5.68 10.39
CA PHE A 164 -3.44 4.27 10.14
C PHE A 164 -4.54 3.56 9.37
N LYS A 165 -4.17 2.97 8.24
CA LYS A 165 -5.04 2.14 7.41
C LYS A 165 -4.71 0.67 7.62
N GLY A 166 -5.73 -0.13 7.93
CA GLY A 166 -5.58 -1.58 8.15
C GLY A 166 -5.92 -2.04 9.57
N ILE A 167 -6.53 -1.17 10.38
CA ILE A 167 -6.91 -1.51 11.76
C ILE A 167 -8.21 -2.31 11.75
N THR A 168 -8.24 -3.47 12.41
CA THR A 168 -9.43 -4.34 12.52
C THR A 168 -9.73 -4.79 13.94
N THR A 169 -8.98 -4.29 14.92
CA THR A 169 -9.14 -4.65 16.34
C THR A 169 -9.34 -3.41 17.22
N ALA A 170 -10.02 -3.60 18.34
CA ALA A 170 -10.21 -2.52 19.31
C ALA A 170 -8.91 -2.24 20.09
N GLU A 171 -8.06 -3.24 20.26
CA GLU A 171 -6.77 -3.16 20.94
C GLU A 171 -5.80 -2.26 20.16
N ASP A 172 -5.66 -2.48 18.84
CA ASP A 172 -4.81 -1.63 18.00
C ASP A 172 -5.36 -0.20 17.89
N THR A 173 -6.68 -0.03 18.02
CA THR A 173 -7.32 1.28 18.10
C THR A 173 -6.89 2.04 19.37
N VAL A 174 -6.82 1.34 20.51
CA VAL A 174 -6.31 1.92 21.76
C VAL A 174 -4.82 2.28 21.63
N LEU A 175 -4.02 1.44 20.96
CA LEU A 175 -2.62 1.77 20.67
C LEU A 175 -2.50 3.00 19.78
N ALA A 176 -3.30 3.12 18.71
CA ALA A 176 -3.32 4.31 17.86
C ALA A 176 -3.66 5.59 18.64
N LEU A 177 -4.60 5.51 19.59
CA LEU A 177 -4.89 6.60 20.52
C LEU A 177 -3.69 6.95 21.41
N HIS A 178 -3.02 5.95 21.99
CA HIS A 178 -1.86 6.13 22.85
C HIS A 178 -0.71 6.87 22.14
N HIS A 179 -0.45 6.53 20.87
CA HIS A 179 0.57 7.21 20.06
C HIS A 179 0.11 8.56 19.48
N GLY A 180 -1.14 8.97 19.76
CA GLY A 180 -1.70 10.25 19.34
C GLY A 180 -1.77 10.40 17.83
N ILE A 181 -2.23 9.35 17.14
CA ILE A 181 -2.54 9.37 15.70
C ILE A 181 -3.83 10.18 15.48
N ASP A 182 -3.97 10.86 14.34
CA ASP A 182 -5.13 11.72 14.06
C ASP A 182 -6.39 10.94 13.65
N GLY A 183 -6.21 9.75 13.06
CA GLY A 183 -7.32 8.91 12.63
C GLY A 183 -6.94 7.47 12.28
N ILE A 184 -7.95 6.62 12.08
CA ILE A 184 -7.80 5.26 11.57
C ILE A 184 -8.73 5.00 10.38
N VAL A 185 -8.32 4.06 9.54
CA VAL A 185 -9.14 3.44 8.51
C VAL A 185 -9.35 1.99 8.87
N VAL A 186 -10.59 1.63 9.22
CA VAL A 186 -11.02 0.27 9.46
C VAL A 186 -10.99 -0.49 8.14
N SER A 187 -10.04 -1.40 8.00
CA SER A 187 -9.74 -2.06 6.73
C SER A 187 -9.08 -3.42 6.92
N ASN A 188 -9.51 -4.40 6.11
CA ASN A 188 -8.82 -5.67 5.90
C ASN A 188 -8.18 -5.73 4.50
N HIS A 189 -7.85 -4.56 3.95
CA HIS A 189 -7.30 -4.38 2.61
C HIS A 189 -8.19 -4.92 1.47
N GLY A 190 -9.51 -4.92 1.68
CA GLY A 190 -10.48 -5.49 0.74
C GLY A 190 -10.37 -7.01 0.62
N GLY A 191 -9.97 -7.70 1.71
CA GLY A 191 -9.79 -9.15 1.74
C GLY A 191 -8.57 -9.66 0.95
N ARG A 192 -7.58 -8.78 0.70
CA ARG A 192 -6.41 -9.09 -0.16
C ARG A 192 -5.13 -9.39 0.62
N GLN A 193 -5.19 -9.35 1.95
CA GLN A 193 -4.07 -9.55 2.86
C GLN A 193 -4.26 -10.86 3.64
N LEU A 194 -4.60 -10.80 4.93
CA LEU A 194 -4.89 -12.00 5.73
C LEU A 194 -6.27 -12.55 5.36
N ASN A 195 -6.31 -13.75 4.78
CA ASN A 195 -7.57 -14.47 4.55
C ASN A 195 -8.21 -14.84 5.89
N ASP A 196 -9.53 -14.83 5.95
CA ASP A 196 -10.33 -15.05 7.18
C ASP A 196 -10.15 -13.98 8.27
N ALA A 197 -9.49 -12.85 7.94
CA ALA A 197 -9.58 -11.66 8.75
C ALA A 197 -11.04 -11.20 8.87
N LEU A 198 -11.38 -10.56 10.00
CA LEU A 198 -12.71 -10.02 10.24
C LEU A 198 -13.18 -9.17 9.05
N ALA A 199 -14.46 -9.30 8.70
CA ALA A 199 -15.09 -8.32 7.85
C ALA A 199 -15.02 -6.97 8.58
N THR A 200 -14.69 -5.92 7.84
CA THR A 200 -14.54 -4.57 8.40
C THR A 200 -15.81 -4.08 9.08
N LEU A 201 -16.99 -4.53 8.62
CA LEU A 201 -18.28 -4.20 9.22
C LEU A 201 -18.46 -4.86 10.59
N ASP A 202 -17.94 -6.08 10.77
CA ASP A 202 -18.01 -6.81 12.04
C ASP A 202 -16.97 -6.30 13.05
N ALA A 203 -15.82 -5.81 12.57
CA ALA A 203 -14.81 -5.16 13.40
C ALA A 203 -15.28 -3.80 13.95
N LEU A 204 -16.15 -3.11 13.20
CA LEU A 204 -16.49 -1.71 13.45
C LEU A 204 -17.10 -1.43 14.84
N PRO A 205 -18.07 -2.20 15.38
CA PRO A 205 -18.70 -1.89 16.66
C PRO A 205 -17.70 -1.82 17.82
N ASP A 206 -16.74 -2.74 17.86
CA ASP A 206 -15.75 -2.79 18.93
C ASP A 206 -14.72 -1.66 18.83
N ILE A 207 -14.32 -1.32 17.61
CA ILE A 207 -13.45 -0.18 17.31
C ILE A 207 -14.14 1.14 17.72
N VAL A 208 -15.38 1.37 17.29
CA VAL A 208 -16.13 2.60 17.62
C VAL A 208 -16.30 2.74 19.13
N ARG A 209 -16.59 1.65 19.85
CA ARG A 209 -16.76 1.67 21.30
C ARG A 209 -15.52 2.14 22.05
N ARG A 210 -14.32 1.81 21.55
CA ARG A 210 -13.04 2.19 22.19
C ARG A 210 -12.36 3.41 21.57
N GLY A 211 -12.73 3.78 20.34
CA GLY A 211 -12.12 4.82 19.53
C GLY A 211 -12.84 6.17 19.53
N SER A 212 -13.69 6.46 20.52
CA SER A 212 -14.62 7.60 20.49
C SER A 212 -13.99 8.99 20.31
N SER A 213 -12.69 9.14 20.54
CA SER A 213 -11.93 10.39 20.35
C SER A 213 -11.18 10.49 19.02
N LEU A 214 -11.19 9.43 18.20
CA LEU A 214 -10.43 9.32 16.95
C LEU A 214 -11.31 9.60 15.73
N CYS A 215 -10.72 10.13 14.67
CA CYS A 215 -11.40 10.20 13.37
C CYS A 215 -11.39 8.81 12.71
N MET A 216 -12.54 8.33 12.22
CA MET A 216 -12.66 6.96 11.69
C MET A 216 -13.24 6.93 10.28
N TRP A 217 -12.49 6.26 9.40
CA TRP A 217 -12.90 5.95 8.03
C TRP A 217 -13.04 4.44 7.87
N MET A 218 -13.87 3.98 6.94
CA MET A 218 -14.03 2.55 6.65
C MET A 218 -13.86 2.29 5.16
N GLU A 219 -13.16 1.21 4.82
CA GLU A 219 -12.81 0.90 3.42
C GLU A 219 -13.94 0.23 2.61
N VAL A 220 -15.13 0.04 3.18
CA VAL A 220 -16.27 -0.52 2.42
C VAL A 220 -17.16 0.62 1.92
N SER A 221 -17.30 0.71 0.60
CA SER A 221 -18.13 1.70 -0.11
C SER A 221 -17.77 3.18 0.10
N GLY A 222 -16.56 3.50 0.58
CA GLY A 222 -16.11 4.89 0.76
C GLY A 222 -16.90 5.67 1.81
N MET A 223 -17.42 4.98 2.83
CA MET A 223 -18.26 5.58 3.87
C MET A 223 -17.40 6.15 5.02
N VAL A 224 -17.56 7.44 5.29
CA VAL A 224 -16.99 8.10 6.47
C VAL A 224 -17.99 7.97 7.62
N LEU A 225 -17.59 7.33 8.72
CA LEU A 225 -18.52 6.94 9.79
C LEU A 225 -18.54 7.94 10.94
N THR A 226 -17.38 8.45 11.35
CA THR A 226 -17.29 9.48 12.41
C THR A 226 -16.09 10.38 12.14
N CYS A 227 -16.35 11.68 11.99
CA CYS A 227 -15.32 12.69 11.81
C CYS A 227 -15.56 13.84 12.79
N SER A 228 -14.97 13.73 13.99
CA SER A 228 -15.05 14.80 15.01
C SER A 228 -14.06 15.94 14.75
N ARG A 229 -13.12 15.77 13.80
CA ARG A 229 -12.06 16.75 13.48
C ARG A 229 -12.08 17.12 12.01
N ARG A 230 -12.16 18.42 11.72
CA ARG A 230 -12.01 18.94 10.35
C ARG A 230 -10.60 18.63 9.82
N TRP A 231 -10.49 18.31 8.53
CA TRP A 231 -9.19 18.29 7.84
C TRP A 231 -8.52 19.65 8.05
N ARG A 232 -7.27 19.64 8.51
CA ARG A 232 -6.49 20.87 8.76
C ARG A 232 -5.89 21.40 7.45
#